data_AF-C6A0A9-F1
#
_entry.id   AF-C6A0A9-F1
#
_cell.length_a   1.000
_cell.length_b   1.000
_cell.length_c   1.000
_cell.angle_alpha   90.00
_cell.angle_beta   90.00
_cell.angle_gamma   90.00
#
_symmetry.space_group_name_H-M   'P 1'
#
loop_
_entity.id
_entity.type
_entity.pdbx_description
1 polymer ?
#
loop_
_entity_poly.entity_id
_entity_poly.type
_entity_poly.pdbx_seq_one_letter_code
_entity_poly.pdbx_strand_id
1 'polypeptide(L)'
;MSKVFKSFACYYIRNSPCLEARVELVKSPFLDSYPTMFRVYSLEDLLAKKVVALYSRMEGKDIYDVFHALNLDLEVDKFLKALELNLRFYRIEGDFWSELIDKLAQAKENARQIGNSTNHFIPKTLRPNWEELIESLRFRMRKFSSE
;
A
#
# COMPACT_ATOMS: atom_id res chain seq x y z
N MET A 1 -2.95 -5.87 31.15
CA MET A 1 -3.22 -6.01 29.69
C MET A 1 -2.46 -5.04 28.77
N SER A 2 -1.47 -4.25 29.23
CA SER A 2 -0.80 -3.22 28.41
C SER A 2 0.59 -3.60 27.86
N LYS A 3 1.28 -4.60 28.45
CA LYS A 3 2.64 -4.99 28.02
C LYS A 3 2.71 -5.90 26.79
N VAL A 4 1.65 -6.68 26.51
CA VAL A 4 1.65 -7.67 25.41
C VAL A 4 1.51 -7.00 24.03
N PHE A 5 0.72 -5.93 23.92
CA PHE A 5 0.50 -5.22 22.64
C PHE A 5 1.76 -4.51 22.11
N LYS A 6 2.61 -3.94 23.00
CA LYS A 6 3.86 -3.28 22.59
C LYS A 6 4.89 -4.26 22.02
N SER A 7 4.91 -5.50 22.50
CA SER A 7 5.84 -6.53 22.01
C SER A 7 5.46 -7.04 20.62
N PHE A 8 4.17 -7.11 20.31
CA PHE A 8 3.67 -7.55 19.01
C PHE A 8 3.93 -6.53 17.90
N ALA A 9 3.62 -5.25 18.11
CA ALA A 9 3.85 -4.21 17.11
C ALA A 9 5.34 -4.10 16.71
N CYS A 10 6.25 -4.19 17.69
CA CYS A 10 7.69 -4.20 17.43
C CYS A 10 8.16 -5.44 16.65
N TYR A 11 7.57 -6.62 16.91
CA TYR A 11 7.91 -7.85 16.19
C TYR A 11 7.57 -7.74 14.69
N TYR A 12 6.37 -7.25 14.37
CA TYR A 12 5.93 -7.10 12.98
C TYR A 12 6.73 -6.06 12.21
N ILE A 13 7.12 -4.95 12.84
CA ILE A 13 7.94 -3.91 12.20
C ILE A 13 9.37 -4.41 11.94
N ARG A 14 9.94 -5.18 12.88
CA ARG A 14 11.34 -5.62 12.80
C ARG A 14 11.54 -6.84 11.91
N ASN A 15 10.54 -7.72 11.82
CA ASN A 15 10.60 -8.97 11.07
C ASN A 15 9.76 -8.96 9.79
N SER A 16 9.26 -7.78 9.38
CA SER A 16 8.51 -7.67 8.14
C SER A 16 9.40 -8.12 6.97
N PRO A 17 8.91 -9.02 6.09
CA PRO A 17 9.72 -9.47 4.97
C PRO A 17 9.99 -8.31 4.01
N CYS A 18 11.18 -8.28 3.45
CA CYS A 18 11.54 -7.41 2.34
C CYS A 18 12.48 -8.16 1.41
N LEU A 19 12.32 -7.98 0.10
CA LEU A 19 13.28 -8.46 -0.87
C LEU A 19 14.53 -7.58 -0.87
N GLU A 20 14.32 -6.27 -0.94
CA GLU A 20 15.38 -5.29 -1.07
C GLU A 20 15.14 -4.11 -0.14
N ALA A 21 16.16 -3.81 0.67
CA ALA A 21 16.18 -2.62 1.49
C ALA A 21 17.58 -2.03 1.46
N ARG A 22 17.67 -0.76 1.09
CA ARG A 22 18.92 -0.03 0.92
C ARG A 22 19.04 1.09 1.94
N VAL A 23 20.26 1.46 2.29
CA VAL A 23 20.50 2.59 3.18
C VAL A 23 20.57 3.86 2.33
N GLU A 24 19.64 4.77 2.54
CA GLU A 24 19.58 6.05 1.83
C GLU A 24 19.70 7.24 2.78
N LEU A 25 20.30 8.30 2.24
CA LEU A 25 20.32 9.60 2.89
C LEU A 25 18.97 10.28 2.67
N VAL A 26 18.14 10.30 3.70
CA VAL A 26 16.84 10.98 3.65
C VAL A 26 17.01 12.42 4.12
N LYS A 27 16.56 13.35 3.30
CA LYS A 27 16.50 14.78 3.62
C LYS A 27 15.07 15.17 3.96
N SER A 28 14.91 15.96 5.01
CA SER A 28 13.62 16.56 5.30
C SER A 28 13.33 17.62 4.23
N PRO A 29 12.12 17.67 3.66
CA PRO A 29 11.73 18.76 2.76
C PRO A 29 11.52 20.09 3.51
N PHE A 30 11.58 20.08 4.85
CA PHE A 30 11.37 21.26 5.69
C PHE A 30 12.65 21.76 6.37
N LEU A 31 13.66 20.90 6.53
CA LEU A 31 14.90 21.21 7.27
C LEU A 31 16.11 20.65 6.50
N ASP A 32 16.95 21.55 5.99
CA ASP A 32 18.13 21.18 5.20
C ASP A 32 19.33 20.72 6.06
N SER A 33 19.29 20.97 7.37
CA SER A 33 20.47 20.93 8.24
C SER A 33 20.82 19.55 8.81
N TYR A 34 19.94 18.55 8.70
CA TYR A 34 20.14 17.24 9.34
C TYR A 34 19.72 16.06 8.45
N PRO A 35 20.47 15.77 7.37
CA PRO A 35 20.21 14.58 6.58
C PRO A 35 20.56 13.33 7.40
N THR A 36 19.67 12.33 7.40
CA THR A 36 19.81 11.13 8.23
C THR A 36 19.77 9.88 7.37
N MET A 37 20.61 8.91 7.68
CA MET A 37 20.65 7.62 6.99
C MET A 37 19.53 6.71 7.49
N PHE A 38 18.63 6.31 6.60
CA PHE A 38 17.58 5.34 6.90
C PHE A 38 17.68 4.13 5.99
N ARG A 39 17.31 2.97 6.54
CA ARG A 39 17.05 1.79 5.71
C ARG A 39 15.66 1.95 5.11
N VAL A 40 15.60 2.11 3.79
CA VAL A 40 14.38 2.30 3.01
C VAL A 40 14.09 1.06 2.18
N TYR A 41 12.80 0.75 2.02
CA TYR A 41 12.34 -0.32 1.15
C TYR A 41 12.47 0.09 -0.32
N SER A 42 12.64 -0.89 -1.21
CA SER A 42 12.39 -0.68 -2.64
C SER A 42 10.93 -0.26 -2.89
N LEU A 43 10.68 0.29 -4.06
CA LEU A 43 9.33 0.68 -4.46
C LEU A 43 8.39 -0.54 -4.48
N GLU A 44 8.90 -1.66 -4.97
CA GLU A 44 8.18 -2.94 -5.09
C GLU A 44 7.78 -3.48 -3.72
N ASP A 45 8.71 -3.47 -2.75
CA ASP A 45 8.42 -3.90 -1.37
C ASP A 45 7.43 -2.95 -0.68
N LEU A 46 7.55 -1.64 -0.93
CA LEU A 46 6.62 -0.66 -0.38
C LEU A 46 5.21 -0.84 -0.96
N LEU A 47 5.11 -1.06 -2.27
CA LEU A 47 3.86 -1.29 -2.97
C LEU A 47 3.21 -2.59 -2.52
N ALA A 48 3.97 -3.67 -2.39
CA ALA A 48 3.47 -4.96 -1.87
C ALA A 48 2.82 -4.80 -0.48
N LYS A 49 3.49 -4.09 0.44
CA LYS A 49 2.94 -3.79 1.76
C LYS A 49 1.68 -2.94 1.69
N LYS A 50 1.66 -1.95 0.78
CA LYS A 50 0.50 -1.09 0.55
C LYS A 50 -0.70 -1.86 0.00
N VAL A 51 -0.48 -2.79 -0.92
CA VAL A 51 -1.51 -3.67 -1.49
C VAL A 51 -2.08 -4.61 -0.44
N VAL A 52 -1.24 -5.19 0.42
CA VAL A 52 -1.73 -6.01 1.55
C VAL A 52 -2.52 -5.16 2.56
N ALA A 53 -2.02 -3.97 2.90
CA ALA A 53 -2.72 -3.06 3.80
C ALA A 53 -4.08 -2.61 3.23
N LEU A 54 -4.13 -2.35 1.92
CA LEU A 54 -5.35 -2.04 1.18
C LEU A 54 -6.34 -3.21 1.26
N TYR A 55 -5.88 -4.43 1.01
CA TYR A 55 -6.71 -5.63 1.11
C TYR A 55 -7.31 -5.81 2.52
N SER A 56 -6.56 -5.51 3.58
CA SER A 56 -7.04 -5.68 4.95
C SER A 56 -8.01 -4.58 5.40
N ARG A 57 -7.75 -3.31 5.06
CA ARG A 57 -8.46 -2.15 5.66
C ARG A 57 -9.38 -1.40 4.72
N MET A 58 -9.11 -1.43 3.42
CA MET A 58 -9.84 -0.68 2.39
C MET A 58 -9.97 0.83 2.69
N GLU A 59 -8.88 1.44 3.19
CA GLU A 59 -8.82 2.88 3.47
C GLU A 59 -8.53 3.69 2.21
N GLY A 60 -9.20 4.83 2.04
CA GLY A 60 -9.03 5.67 0.84
C GLY A 60 -7.62 6.22 0.65
N LYS A 61 -6.86 6.41 1.72
CA LYS A 61 -5.44 6.78 1.63
C LYS A 61 -4.63 5.68 0.93
N ASP A 62 -4.81 4.42 1.32
CA ASP A 62 -4.09 3.31 0.70
C ASP A 62 -4.55 3.11 -0.75
N ILE A 63 -5.83 3.31 -1.06
CA ILE A 63 -6.34 3.33 -2.45
C ILE A 63 -5.59 4.37 -3.29
N TYR A 64 -5.47 5.59 -2.78
CA TYR A 64 -4.77 6.68 -3.45
C TYR A 64 -3.27 6.36 -3.65
N ASP A 65 -2.60 5.94 -2.58
CA ASP A 65 -1.17 5.61 -2.59
C ASP A 65 -0.87 4.48 -3.60
N VAL A 66 -1.66 3.39 -3.58
CA VAL A 66 -1.49 2.26 -4.49
C VAL A 66 -1.77 2.67 -5.94
N PHE A 67 -2.82 3.45 -6.19
CA PHE A 67 -3.13 3.92 -7.55
C PHE A 67 -1.99 4.73 -8.16
N HIS A 68 -1.41 5.65 -7.39
CA HIS A 68 -0.30 6.47 -7.85
C HIS A 68 1.02 5.69 -7.93
N ALA A 69 1.29 4.81 -6.97
CA ALA A 69 2.49 3.97 -6.98
C ALA A 69 2.52 3.03 -8.21
N LEU A 70 1.36 2.53 -8.66
CA LEU A 70 1.25 1.75 -9.90
C LEU A 70 1.53 2.56 -11.19
N ASN A 71 1.60 3.89 -11.13
CA ASN A 71 2.00 4.73 -12.27
C ASN A 71 3.51 5.01 -12.29
N LEU A 72 4.26 4.57 -11.28
CA LEU A 72 5.71 4.69 -11.24
C LEU A 72 6.34 3.54 -12.03
N ASP A 73 7.63 3.69 -12.34
CA ASP A 73 8.42 2.64 -12.99
C ASP A 73 8.59 1.46 -12.03
N LEU A 74 7.81 0.40 -12.25
CA LEU A 74 7.69 -0.75 -11.35
C LEU A 74 8.24 -2.00 -12.02
N GLU A 75 9.17 -2.68 -11.37
CA GLU A 75 9.60 -4.01 -11.79
C GLU A 75 8.57 -5.07 -11.33
N VAL A 76 7.66 -5.44 -12.23
CA VAL A 76 6.51 -6.33 -11.94
C VAL A 76 6.95 -7.65 -11.28
N ASP A 77 7.98 -8.31 -11.81
CA ASP A 77 8.48 -9.59 -11.26
C ASP A 77 8.95 -9.47 -9.80
N LYS A 78 9.62 -8.36 -9.46
CA LYS A 78 10.07 -8.08 -8.09
C LYS A 78 8.88 -7.76 -7.19
N PHE A 79 7.92 -6.99 -7.70
CA PHE A 79 6.68 -6.69 -6.98
C PHE A 79 5.89 -7.96 -6.64
N LEU A 80 5.68 -8.87 -7.59
CA LEU A 80 4.93 -10.11 -7.34
C LEU A 80 5.63 -11.00 -6.30
N LYS A 81 6.97 -11.12 -6.38
CA LYS A 81 7.75 -11.84 -5.36
C LYS A 81 7.64 -11.18 -3.97
N ALA A 82 7.70 -9.85 -3.92
CA ALA A 82 7.56 -9.11 -2.66
C ALA A 82 6.15 -9.32 -2.08
N LEU A 83 5.13 -9.26 -2.93
CA LEU A 83 3.75 -9.50 -2.55
C LEU A 83 3.57 -10.90 -1.98
N GLU A 84 4.07 -11.93 -2.66
CA GLU A 84 3.99 -13.32 -2.19
C GLU A 84 4.62 -13.49 -0.79
N LEU A 85 5.80 -12.90 -0.55
CA LEU A 85 6.43 -12.94 0.77
C LEU A 85 5.55 -12.27 1.85
N ASN A 86 4.93 -11.14 1.54
CA ASN A 86 4.05 -10.45 2.47
C ASN A 86 2.76 -11.27 2.71
N LEU A 87 2.14 -11.84 1.67
CA LEU A 87 0.94 -12.68 1.82
C LEU A 87 1.22 -13.89 2.74
N ARG A 88 2.35 -14.58 2.54
CA ARG A 88 2.79 -15.69 3.40
C ARG A 88 3.02 -15.23 4.85
N PHE A 89 3.68 -14.08 5.03
CA PHE A 89 3.96 -13.54 6.37
C PHE A 89 2.69 -13.15 7.13
N TYR A 90 1.72 -12.57 6.44
CA TYR A 90 0.41 -12.21 7.01
C TYR A 90 -0.58 -13.38 7.03
N ARG A 91 -0.20 -14.56 6.49
CA ARG A 91 -1.04 -15.76 6.39
C ARG A 91 -2.36 -15.48 5.67
N ILE A 92 -2.28 -14.73 4.58
CA ILE A 92 -3.41 -14.49 3.69
C ILE A 92 -3.43 -15.65 2.70
N GLU A 93 -4.44 -16.50 2.83
CA GLU A 93 -4.65 -17.70 2.00
C GLU A 93 -5.82 -17.48 1.05
N GLY A 94 -5.92 -18.28 -0.01
CA GLY A 94 -6.99 -18.19 -1.01
C GLY A 94 -6.65 -17.33 -2.23
N ASP A 95 -7.68 -16.98 -3.00
CA ASP A 95 -7.55 -16.15 -4.21
C ASP A 95 -7.50 -14.66 -3.83
N PHE A 96 -6.31 -14.21 -3.45
CA PHE A 96 -6.05 -12.84 -3.02
C PHE A 96 -6.56 -11.79 -4.02
N TRP A 97 -6.33 -12.02 -5.32
CA TRP A 97 -6.65 -11.05 -6.34
C TRP A 97 -8.15 -10.94 -6.57
N SER A 98 -8.85 -12.07 -6.69
CA SER A 98 -10.31 -12.06 -6.82
C SER A 98 -10.95 -11.36 -5.62
N GLU A 99 -10.55 -11.70 -4.41
CA GLU A 99 -11.08 -11.07 -3.20
C GLU A 99 -10.77 -9.57 -3.13
N LEU A 100 -9.56 -9.15 -3.52
CA LEU A 100 -9.21 -7.73 -3.59
C LEU A 100 -10.07 -6.97 -4.60
N ILE A 101 -10.30 -7.56 -5.78
CA ILE A 101 -11.15 -6.99 -6.83
C ILE A 101 -12.59 -6.83 -6.34
N ASP A 102 -13.12 -7.82 -5.64
CA ASP A 102 -14.47 -7.78 -5.07
C ASP A 102 -14.59 -6.72 -3.96
N LYS A 103 -13.59 -6.63 -3.08
CA LYS A 103 -13.54 -5.56 -2.07
C LYS A 103 -13.47 -4.18 -2.71
N LEU A 104 -12.70 -4.01 -3.79
CA LEU A 104 -12.67 -2.74 -4.53
C LEU A 104 -14.01 -2.42 -5.21
N ALA A 105 -14.74 -3.43 -5.68
CA ALA A 105 -16.09 -3.23 -6.20
C ALA A 105 -17.04 -2.71 -5.12
N GLN A 106 -17.00 -3.29 -3.91
CA GLN A 106 -17.79 -2.82 -2.76
C GLN A 106 -17.34 -1.43 -2.28
N ALA A 107 -16.05 -1.13 -2.33
CA ALA A 107 -15.51 0.18 -1.98
C ALA A 107 -16.03 1.28 -2.91
N LYS A 108 -16.19 0.98 -4.20
CA LYS A 108 -16.75 1.90 -5.19
C LYS A 108 -18.17 2.36 -4.82
N GLU A 109 -19.02 1.44 -4.34
CA GLU A 109 -20.38 1.79 -3.88
C GLU A 109 -20.37 2.79 -2.71
N ASN A 110 -19.27 2.82 -1.95
CA ASN A 110 -19.05 3.70 -0.81
C ASN A 110 -18.07 4.86 -1.11
N ALA A 111 -17.79 5.14 -2.40
CA ALA A 111 -16.76 6.11 -2.82
C ALA A 111 -16.90 7.49 -2.17
N ARG A 112 -18.12 7.97 -1.93
CA ARG A 112 -18.36 9.25 -1.25
C ARG A 112 -17.81 9.27 0.19
N GLN A 113 -18.00 8.19 0.95
CA GLN A 113 -17.51 8.08 2.32
C GLN A 113 -15.99 7.96 2.36
N ILE A 114 -15.43 7.17 1.44
CA ILE A 114 -13.98 7.03 1.24
C ILE A 114 -13.36 8.39 0.92
N GLY A 115 -13.99 9.16 0.04
CA GLY A 115 -13.53 10.51 -0.26
C GLY A 115 -13.57 11.44 0.93
N ASN A 116 -14.68 11.48 1.67
CA ASN A 116 -14.79 12.33 2.86
C ASN A 116 -13.72 12.01 3.92
N SER A 117 -13.44 10.73 4.16
CA SER A 117 -12.43 10.29 5.11
C SER A 117 -10.98 10.53 4.64
N THR A 118 -10.74 10.73 3.34
CA THR A 118 -9.37 10.86 2.81
C THR A 118 -9.02 12.28 2.36
N ASN A 119 -10.01 13.06 1.95
CA ASN A 119 -9.82 14.39 1.36
C ASN A 119 -9.06 15.39 2.25
N HIS A 120 -9.02 15.20 3.57
CA HIS A 120 -8.27 16.08 4.47
C HIS A 120 -6.75 15.86 4.40
N PHE A 121 -6.31 14.71 3.88
CA PHE A 121 -4.90 14.42 3.62
C PHE A 121 -4.44 14.88 2.22
N ILE A 122 -5.38 15.23 1.34
CA ILE A 122 -5.10 15.53 -0.08
C ILE A 122 -5.47 17.00 -0.38
N PRO A 123 -4.53 17.80 -0.92
CA PRO A 123 -4.83 19.16 -1.39
C PRO A 123 -6.04 19.18 -2.33
N LYS A 124 -6.91 20.19 -2.21
CA LYS A 124 -8.17 20.27 -2.98
C LYS A 124 -7.99 20.06 -4.48
N THR A 125 -6.91 20.58 -5.05
CA THR A 125 -6.56 20.50 -6.48
C THR A 125 -6.18 19.09 -6.94
N LEU A 126 -5.76 18.21 -6.02
CA LEU A 126 -5.33 16.84 -6.31
C LEU A 126 -6.39 15.80 -5.92
N ARG A 127 -7.58 16.24 -5.46
CA ARG A 127 -8.65 15.34 -5.06
C ARG A 127 -9.27 14.69 -6.29
N PRO A 128 -9.24 13.36 -6.39
CA PRO A 128 -9.75 12.65 -7.56
C PRO A 128 -11.27 12.50 -7.50
N ASN A 129 -11.87 12.14 -8.64
CA ASN A 129 -13.14 11.45 -8.61
C ASN A 129 -12.92 10.05 -8.02
N TRP A 130 -13.38 9.83 -6.79
CA TRP A 130 -13.15 8.59 -6.06
C TRP A 130 -13.76 7.37 -6.73
N GLU A 131 -14.92 7.51 -7.38
CA GLU A 131 -15.56 6.40 -8.07
C GLU A 131 -14.72 5.95 -9.29
N GLU A 132 -14.29 6.92 -10.10
CA GLU A 132 -13.43 6.66 -11.25
C GLU A 132 -12.06 6.11 -10.84
N LEU A 133 -11.47 6.64 -9.77
CA LEU A 133 -10.16 6.20 -9.29
C LEU A 133 -10.23 4.75 -8.79
N ILE A 134 -11.24 4.39 -8.00
CA ILE A 134 -11.42 3.03 -7.49
C ILE A 134 -11.69 2.06 -8.65
N GLU A 135 -12.53 2.43 -9.61
CA GLU A 135 -12.79 1.60 -10.79
C GLU A 135 -11.52 1.40 -11.62
N SER A 136 -10.76 2.47 -11.85
CA SER A 136 -9.49 2.40 -12.59
C SER A 136 -8.47 1.52 -11.88
N LEU A 137 -8.39 1.62 -10.55
CA LEU A 137 -7.54 0.77 -9.72
C LEU A 137 -7.97 -0.70 -9.85
N ARG A 138 -9.27 -0.98 -9.73
CA ARG A 138 -9.83 -2.33 -9.89
C ARG A 138 -9.46 -2.95 -11.25
N PHE A 139 -9.59 -2.18 -12.34
CA PHE A 139 -9.22 -2.64 -13.67
C PHE A 139 -7.71 -2.94 -13.78
N ARG A 140 -6.86 -2.12 -13.17
CA ARG A 140 -5.41 -2.35 -13.14
C ARG A 140 -5.06 -3.62 -12.36
N MET A 141 -5.70 -3.84 -11.21
CA MET A 141 -5.46 -5.04 -10.39
C MET A 141 -5.81 -6.34 -11.13
N ARG A 142 -6.82 -6.32 -12.01
CA ARG A 142 -7.16 -7.47 -12.85
C ARG A 142 -6.01 -7.93 -13.74
N LYS A 143 -5.10 -7.03 -14.15
CA LYS A 143 -3.96 -7.42 -14.98
C LYS A 143 -3.04 -8.41 -14.25
N PHE A 144 -2.85 -8.22 -12.95
CA PHE A 144 -2.05 -9.11 -12.11
C PHE A 144 -2.77 -10.42 -11.72
N SER A 145 -4.08 -10.51 -11.97
CA SER A 145 -4.88 -11.73 -11.74
C SER A 145 -4.87 -12.68 -12.95
N SER A 146 -4.47 -12.20 -14.12
CA SER A 146 -4.49 -12.94 -15.39
C SER A 146 -3.10 -13.44 -15.81
N GLU A 147 -2.08 -13.19 -14.99
CA GLU A 147 -0.71 -13.69 -15.10
C GLU A 147 -0.48 -14.83 -14.10
#